data_AF-A0A1V5C7W1-F1
#
_entry.id   AF-A0A1V5C7W1-F1
#
_cell.length_a   1.000
_cell.length_b   1.000
_cell.length_c   1.000
_cell.angle_alpha   90.00
_cell.angle_beta   90.00
_cell.angle_gamma   90.00
#
_symmetry.space_group_name_H-M   'P 1'
#
loop_
_entity.id
_entity.type
_entity.pdbx_description
1 polymer ?
#
loop_
_entity_poly.entity_id
_entity_poly.type
_entity_poly.pdbx_seq_one_letter_code
_entity_poly.pdbx_strand_id
1 'polypeptide(L)'
;MQIQEQGWTHDFPLNPIIKKQYLVLKPKKNESLYTCLLREGGESIDNALTITRTLASAPLELTIVTFQGRIVGIERGDTRDSCYGVAVDIDTTTIVAQLVDLNSGRTMSTASMINPQFPLGSDVLSRIHYARQESARIHELASLLRNAVNELIARLFKSVGTDLNHCYIISVAANTIMLHLFLGIDPQSLGCYPYRPVFLEALQCNASDLHIQASSFAVLQCLPGLSGFVGADISAGLLALNLTDTKENILFVDMGGVPMEKWQFLSMEGL
;
A
#
# COMPACT_ATOMS: atom_id res chain seq x y z
N MET A 1 29.42 -7.13 20.07
CA MET A 1 28.68 -6.36 19.05
C MET A 1 28.93 -7.06 17.73
N GLN A 2 27.95 -7.81 17.25
CA GLN A 2 28.00 -8.44 15.94
C GLN A 2 27.40 -7.44 14.95
N ILE A 3 28.21 -6.90 14.06
CA ILE A 3 27.74 -6.01 12.99
C ILE A 3 27.32 -6.92 11.86
N GLN A 4 26.06 -6.81 11.42
CA GLN A 4 25.53 -7.59 10.31
C GLN A 4 25.21 -6.64 9.16
N GLU A 5 25.83 -6.90 8.00
CA GLU A 5 25.79 -6.04 6.81
C GLU A 5 24.95 -6.64 5.67
N GLN A 6 24.45 -7.88 5.81
CA GLN A 6 23.62 -8.55 4.79
C GLN A 6 22.13 -8.44 5.13
N GLY A 7 21.29 -8.23 4.12
CA GLY A 7 19.83 -8.21 4.25
C GLY A 7 19.29 -9.50 4.85
N TRP A 8 18.92 -9.45 6.12
CA TRP A 8 18.21 -10.52 6.80
C TRP A 8 16.73 -10.40 6.51
N THR A 9 16.08 -11.51 6.15
CA THR A 9 14.63 -11.56 6.01
C THR A 9 14.09 -12.74 6.79
N HIS A 10 13.09 -12.48 7.63
CA HIS A 10 12.34 -13.55 8.28
C HIS A 10 11.25 -14.09 7.35
N ASP A 11 11.00 -15.39 7.44
CA ASP A 11 9.86 -16.03 6.78
C ASP A 11 8.60 -15.74 7.59
N PHE A 12 7.71 -14.90 7.06
CA PHE A 12 6.36 -14.74 7.60
C PHE A 12 5.41 -15.73 6.92
N PRO A 13 4.40 -16.26 7.64
CA PRO A 13 3.36 -17.07 7.01
C PRO A 13 2.59 -16.21 5.99
N LEU A 14 2.49 -16.70 4.76
CA LEU A 14 1.77 -16.00 3.69
C LEU A 14 0.26 -15.96 4.00
N ASN A 15 -0.22 -14.81 4.43
CA ASN A 15 -1.63 -14.54 4.68
C ASN A 15 -2.00 -13.14 4.17
N PRO A 16 -2.06 -12.93 2.85
CA PRO A 16 -2.35 -11.62 2.27
C PRO A 16 -3.73 -11.12 2.71
N ILE A 17 -3.84 -9.81 2.97
CA ILE A 17 -5.11 -9.17 3.33
C ILE A 17 -6.12 -9.24 2.18
N ILE A 18 -5.61 -9.13 0.94
CA ILE A 18 -6.40 -9.36 -0.26
C ILE A 18 -6.47 -10.86 -0.53
N LYS A 19 -7.69 -11.37 -0.73
CA LYS A 19 -7.92 -12.75 -1.14
C LYS A 19 -8.82 -12.79 -2.36
N LYS A 20 -8.52 -13.71 -3.28
CA LYS A 20 -9.35 -13.98 -4.46
C LYS A 20 -9.94 -15.37 -4.37
N GLN A 21 -11.24 -15.48 -4.62
CA GLN A 21 -11.94 -16.77 -4.61
C GLN A 21 -12.82 -16.89 -5.85
N TYR A 22 -12.59 -17.92 -6.65
CA TYR A 22 -13.44 -18.26 -7.78
C TYR A 22 -14.66 -19.00 -7.25
N LEU A 23 -15.83 -18.60 -7.73
CA LEU A 23 -17.13 -19.08 -7.33
C LEU A 23 -18.01 -19.32 -8.56
N VAL A 24 -18.87 -20.33 -8.44
CA VAL A 24 -20.03 -20.49 -9.31
C VAL A 24 -21.26 -20.26 -8.45
N LEU A 25 -21.86 -19.08 -8.55
CA LEU A 25 -22.98 -18.68 -7.72
C LEU A 25 -24.18 -19.62 -7.92
N LYS A 26 -24.72 -20.13 -6.82
CA LYS A 26 -25.88 -21.04 -6.81
C LYS A 26 -27.03 -20.42 -6.02
N PRO A 27 -27.74 -19.41 -6.59
CA PRO A 27 -28.84 -18.76 -5.90
C PRO A 27 -29.96 -19.78 -5.60
N LYS A 28 -30.46 -19.77 -4.37
CA LYS A 28 -31.66 -20.52 -3.98
C LYS A 28 -32.90 -19.93 -4.65
N LYS A 29 -34.00 -20.68 -4.63
CA LYS A 29 -35.30 -20.20 -5.14
C LYS A 29 -35.68 -18.88 -4.46
N ASN A 30 -35.93 -17.85 -5.26
CA ASN A 30 -36.25 -16.47 -4.84
C ASN A 30 -35.11 -15.72 -4.09
N GLU A 31 -33.88 -16.24 -4.06
CA GLU A 31 -32.73 -15.55 -3.49
C GLU A 31 -32.16 -14.55 -4.52
N SER A 32 -31.83 -13.34 -4.07
CA SER A 32 -31.13 -12.38 -4.94
C SER A 32 -29.67 -12.82 -5.15
N LEU A 33 -29.09 -12.48 -6.30
CA LEU A 33 -27.66 -12.74 -6.54
C LEU A 33 -26.78 -12.04 -5.49
N TYR A 34 -27.20 -10.88 -5.00
CA TYR A 34 -26.51 -10.14 -3.93
C TYR A 34 -26.45 -10.94 -2.62
N THR A 35 -27.59 -11.49 -2.21
CA THR A 35 -27.68 -12.36 -1.02
C THR A 35 -26.88 -13.64 -1.20
N CYS A 36 -26.94 -14.25 -2.39
CA CYS A 36 -26.14 -15.43 -2.73
C CYS A 36 -24.64 -15.14 -2.63
N LEU A 37 -24.19 -13.99 -3.15
CA LEU A 37 -22.80 -13.57 -3.13
C LEU A 37 -22.27 -13.41 -1.70
N LEU A 38 -23.02 -12.72 -0.83
CA LEU A 38 -22.68 -12.60 0.59
C LEU A 38 -22.58 -13.98 1.26
N ARG A 39 -23.59 -14.84 1.05
CA ARG A 39 -23.62 -16.18 1.65
C ARG A 39 -22.43 -17.04 1.25
N GLU A 40 -21.94 -16.91 0.01
CA GLU A 40 -20.90 -17.79 -0.53
C GLU A 40 -19.48 -17.22 -0.42
N GLY A 41 -19.32 -15.91 -0.20
CA GLY A 41 -18.06 -15.23 -0.51
C GLY A 41 -17.51 -14.22 0.49
N GLY A 42 -18.30 -13.66 1.40
CA GLY A 42 -17.76 -12.63 2.29
C GLY A 42 -18.70 -12.18 3.40
N GLU A 43 -18.14 -11.47 4.36
CA GLU A 43 -18.86 -11.02 5.56
C GLU A 43 -19.73 -9.80 5.28
N SER A 44 -19.26 -8.91 4.40
CA SER A 44 -19.98 -7.73 3.93
C SER A 44 -19.52 -7.32 2.52
N ILE A 45 -20.20 -6.35 1.92
CA ILE A 45 -19.92 -5.83 0.57
C ILE A 45 -19.63 -4.32 0.68
N ASP A 46 -18.45 -3.92 0.23
CA ASP A 46 -18.10 -2.51 0.00
C ASP A 46 -18.62 -2.08 -1.38
N ASN A 47 -18.82 -0.77 -1.61
CA ASN A 47 -19.24 -0.26 -2.92
C ASN A 47 -20.46 -1.01 -3.52
N ALA A 48 -21.45 -1.29 -2.67
CA ALA A 48 -22.57 -2.19 -2.97
C ALA A 48 -23.28 -1.89 -4.30
N LEU A 49 -23.43 -0.61 -4.66
CA LEU A 49 -24.03 -0.22 -5.93
C LEU A 49 -23.19 -0.67 -7.14
N THR A 50 -21.88 -0.48 -7.10
CA THR A 50 -20.95 -0.87 -8.18
C THR A 50 -20.96 -2.38 -8.33
N ILE A 51 -20.82 -3.12 -7.23
CA ILE A 51 -20.83 -4.59 -7.25
C ILE A 51 -22.18 -5.12 -7.75
N THR A 52 -23.29 -4.56 -7.30
CA THR A 52 -24.63 -4.98 -7.75
C THR A 52 -24.82 -4.73 -9.26
N ARG A 53 -24.33 -3.61 -9.78
CA ARG A 53 -24.36 -3.32 -11.23
C ARG A 53 -23.54 -4.32 -12.03
N THR A 54 -22.34 -4.64 -11.56
CA THR A 54 -21.50 -5.64 -12.21
C THR A 54 -22.17 -7.01 -12.17
N LEU A 55 -22.73 -7.39 -11.03
CA LEU A 55 -23.40 -8.67 -10.80
C LEU A 55 -24.62 -8.88 -11.71
N ALA A 56 -25.39 -7.81 -11.96
CA ALA A 56 -26.53 -7.86 -12.88
C ALA A 56 -26.15 -8.23 -14.33
N SER A 57 -24.89 -8.04 -14.71
CA SER A 57 -24.37 -8.33 -16.06
C SER A 57 -23.30 -9.43 -16.08
N ALA A 58 -22.95 -10.00 -14.92
CA ALA A 58 -21.90 -11.00 -14.81
C ALA A 58 -22.48 -12.41 -15.00
N PRO A 59 -21.71 -13.35 -15.60
CA PRO A 59 -22.04 -14.77 -15.50
C PRO A 59 -22.01 -15.22 -14.04
N LEU A 60 -22.67 -16.35 -13.74
CA LEU A 60 -22.64 -16.94 -12.39
C LEU A 60 -21.25 -17.43 -11.99
N GLU A 61 -20.36 -17.65 -12.96
CA GLU A 61 -18.95 -17.97 -12.78
C GLU A 61 -18.13 -16.69 -12.68
N LEU A 62 -17.67 -16.38 -11.47
CA LEU A 62 -16.97 -15.14 -11.17
C LEU A 62 -15.89 -15.36 -10.12
N THR A 63 -14.96 -14.41 -10.03
CA THR A 63 -13.99 -14.33 -8.94
C THR A 63 -14.36 -13.16 -8.05
N ILE A 64 -14.48 -13.41 -6.75
CA ILE A 64 -14.61 -12.36 -5.74
C ILE A 64 -13.23 -11.89 -5.30
N VAL A 65 -13.11 -10.60 -5.04
CA VAL A 65 -11.93 -10.00 -4.42
C VAL A 65 -12.36 -9.49 -3.04
N THR A 66 -11.70 -9.98 -2.00
CA THR A 66 -11.97 -9.56 -0.62
C THR A 66 -10.78 -8.84 -0.01
N PHE A 67 -11.07 -7.87 0.85
CA PHE A 67 -10.11 -7.17 1.70
C PHE A 67 -10.61 -7.24 3.14
N GLN A 68 -9.84 -7.88 4.02
CA GLN A 68 -10.24 -8.11 5.42
C GLN A 68 -11.65 -8.74 5.55
N GLY A 69 -11.94 -9.76 4.73
CA GLY A 69 -13.24 -10.46 4.74
C GLY A 69 -14.40 -9.72 4.04
N ARG A 70 -14.21 -8.46 3.65
CA ARG A 70 -15.20 -7.65 2.94
C ARG A 70 -15.02 -7.78 1.44
N ILE A 71 -16.09 -8.00 0.69
CA ILE A 71 -16.05 -8.06 -0.78
C ILE A 71 -15.87 -6.64 -1.32
N VAL A 72 -14.73 -6.38 -1.95
CA VAL A 72 -14.39 -5.08 -2.55
C VAL A 72 -14.59 -5.05 -4.06
N GLY A 73 -14.64 -6.22 -4.70
CA GLY A 73 -14.82 -6.32 -6.14
C GLY A 73 -15.25 -7.71 -6.60
N ILE A 74 -15.75 -7.77 -7.84
CA ILE A 74 -16.04 -9.01 -8.55
C ILE A 74 -15.48 -8.92 -9.98
N GLU A 75 -14.98 -10.05 -10.47
CA GLU A 75 -14.36 -10.20 -11.79
C GLU A 75 -15.00 -11.38 -12.52
N ARG A 76 -15.04 -11.33 -13.85
CA ARG A 76 -15.64 -12.41 -14.65
C ARG A 76 -14.67 -13.58 -14.80
N GLY A 77 -15.16 -14.80 -14.65
CA GLY A 77 -14.35 -16.01 -14.78
C GLY A 77 -13.40 -16.24 -13.61
N ASP A 78 -12.45 -17.16 -13.79
CA ASP A 78 -11.40 -17.45 -12.81
C ASP A 78 -10.18 -16.56 -13.06
N THR A 79 -9.92 -15.65 -12.13
CA THR A 79 -8.81 -14.70 -12.20
C THR A 79 -7.85 -14.85 -11.01
N ARG A 80 -7.99 -15.91 -10.21
CA ARG A 80 -7.24 -16.09 -8.95
C ARG A 80 -5.72 -16.02 -9.12
N ASP A 81 -5.21 -16.51 -10.24
CA ASP A 81 -3.77 -16.55 -10.52
C ASP A 81 -3.16 -15.16 -10.74
N SER A 82 -3.98 -14.14 -11.04
CA SER A 82 -3.55 -12.75 -11.20
C SER A 82 -3.94 -11.95 -9.96
N CYS A 83 -3.09 -11.99 -8.94
CA CYS A 83 -3.31 -11.30 -7.66
C CYS A 83 -2.01 -10.62 -7.20
N TYR A 84 -1.89 -9.31 -7.43
CA TYR A 84 -0.66 -8.58 -7.16
C TYR A 84 -0.86 -7.42 -6.17
N GLY A 85 0.22 -7.09 -5.47
CA GLY A 85 0.34 -5.89 -4.65
C GLY A 85 1.60 -5.12 -4.98
N VAL A 86 1.62 -3.82 -4.66
CA VAL A 86 2.80 -2.96 -4.78
C VAL A 86 3.19 -2.40 -3.43
N ALA A 87 4.43 -2.64 -3.02
CA ALA A 87 5.01 -2.02 -1.82
C ALA A 87 5.84 -0.83 -2.25
N VAL A 88 5.64 0.32 -1.61
CA VAL A 88 6.26 1.59 -1.96
C VAL A 88 6.95 2.15 -0.73
N ASP A 89 8.23 2.47 -0.88
CA ASP A 89 9.04 3.19 0.09
C ASP A 89 9.33 4.60 -0.45
N ILE A 90 8.85 5.62 0.24
CA ILE A 90 9.03 7.03 -0.14
C ILE A 90 10.07 7.66 0.79
N ASP A 91 11.33 7.62 0.40
CA ASP A 91 12.36 8.40 1.06
C ASP A 91 12.38 9.84 0.50
N THR A 92 13.03 10.73 1.24
CA THR A 92 13.38 12.08 0.83
C THR A 92 14.13 12.11 -0.49
N THR A 93 15.05 11.17 -0.75
CA THR A 93 15.90 11.20 -1.96
C THR A 93 15.42 10.25 -3.04
N THR A 94 14.94 9.06 -2.67
CA THR A 94 14.60 7.99 -3.61
C THR A 94 13.22 7.44 -3.30
N ILE A 95 12.46 7.09 -4.34
CA ILE A 95 11.22 6.32 -4.21
C ILE A 95 11.50 4.95 -4.79
N VAL A 96 11.20 3.90 -4.03
CA VAL A 96 11.37 2.50 -4.44
C VAL A 96 10.00 1.83 -4.42
N ALA A 97 9.72 1.04 -5.45
CA ALA A 97 8.50 0.24 -5.52
C ALA A 97 8.84 -1.21 -5.89
N GLN A 98 8.18 -2.16 -5.23
CA GLN A 98 8.29 -3.59 -5.48
C GLN A 98 6.92 -4.14 -5.86
N LEU A 99 6.87 -4.90 -6.96
CA LEU A 99 5.71 -5.68 -7.36
C LEU A 99 5.81 -7.06 -6.73
N VAL A 100 4.75 -7.50 -6.07
CA VAL A 100 4.71 -8.80 -5.38
C VAL A 100 3.49 -9.59 -5.84
N ASP A 101 3.71 -10.87 -6.13
CA ASP A 101 2.64 -11.83 -6.31
C ASP A 101 2.09 -12.22 -4.92
N LEU A 102 0.82 -11.91 -4.66
CA LEU A 102 0.19 -12.16 -3.36
C LEU A 102 -0.14 -13.64 -3.14
N ASN A 103 -0.18 -14.46 -4.20
CA ASN A 103 -0.41 -15.90 -4.08
C ASN A 103 0.84 -16.64 -3.62
N SER A 104 2.03 -16.13 -3.95
CA SER A 104 3.31 -16.76 -3.60
C SER A 104 4.16 -15.97 -2.61
N GLY A 105 3.84 -14.68 -2.39
CA GLY A 105 4.64 -13.74 -1.60
C GLY A 105 5.93 -13.30 -2.28
N ARG A 106 6.16 -13.67 -3.56
CA ARG A 106 7.43 -13.42 -4.25
C ARG A 106 7.45 -12.03 -4.87
N THR A 107 8.55 -11.31 -4.68
CA THR A 107 8.86 -10.09 -5.44
C THR A 107 9.11 -10.44 -6.90
N MET A 108 8.27 -9.92 -7.79
CA MET A 108 8.29 -10.14 -9.22
C MET A 108 9.15 -9.12 -9.97
N SER A 109 9.19 -7.88 -9.47
CA SER A 109 9.96 -6.79 -10.06
C SER A 109 10.23 -5.69 -9.04
N THR A 110 11.26 -4.89 -9.27
CA THR A 110 11.61 -3.72 -8.45
C THR A 110 11.98 -2.57 -9.36
N ALA A 111 11.48 -1.38 -9.03
CA ALA A 111 11.79 -0.15 -9.74
C ALA A 111 12.05 0.97 -8.74
N SER A 112 12.91 1.91 -9.10
CA SER A 112 13.15 3.10 -8.31
C SER A 112 13.31 4.34 -9.18
N MET A 113 13.20 5.50 -8.55
CA MET A 113 13.51 6.81 -9.13
C MET A 113 13.90 7.81 -8.05
N ILE A 114 14.57 8.89 -8.45
CA ILE A 114 14.81 10.04 -7.57
C ILE A 114 13.47 10.67 -7.20
N ASN A 115 13.30 11.04 -5.93
CA ASN A 115 12.11 11.72 -5.46
C ASN A 115 11.97 13.06 -6.20
N PRO A 116 10.88 13.26 -6.96
CA PRO A 116 10.69 14.45 -7.79
C PRO A 116 10.50 15.75 -6.98
N GLN A 117 10.35 15.66 -5.65
CA GLN A 117 10.33 16.81 -4.76
C GLN A 117 11.72 17.39 -4.48
N PHE A 118 12.81 16.70 -4.87
CA PHE A 118 14.18 17.14 -4.62
C PHE A 118 14.47 18.60 -5.04
N PRO A 119 14.02 19.08 -6.22
CA PRO A 119 14.24 20.48 -6.62
C PRO A 119 13.47 21.50 -5.76
N LEU A 120 12.43 21.08 -5.04
CA LEU A 120 11.58 21.93 -4.21
C LEU A 120 12.00 21.93 -2.73
N GLY A 121 12.91 21.03 -2.35
CA GLY A 121 13.47 20.94 -1.01
C GLY A 121 14.39 19.72 -0.88
N SER A 122 15.63 19.97 -0.46
CA SER A 122 16.68 18.96 -0.26
C SER A 122 16.42 18.04 0.93
N ASP A 123 15.59 18.48 1.87
CA ASP A 123 15.28 17.75 3.11
C ASP A 123 13.81 17.97 3.53
N VAL A 124 13.36 17.26 4.57
CA VAL A 124 11.98 17.33 5.04
C VAL A 124 11.56 18.72 5.54
N LEU A 125 12.45 19.50 6.16
CA LEU A 125 12.13 20.83 6.70
C LEU A 125 11.99 21.86 5.58
N SER A 126 12.87 21.82 4.59
CA SER A 126 12.78 22.66 3.40
C SER A 126 11.48 22.41 2.62
N ARG A 127 11.00 21.16 2.57
CA ARG A 127 9.69 20.80 1.97
C ARG A 127 8.51 21.29 2.78
N ILE A 128 8.56 21.20 4.12
CA ILE A 128 7.55 21.82 4.98
C ILE A 128 7.50 23.32 4.75
N HIS A 129 8.68 23.97 4.67
CA HIS A 129 8.76 25.40 4.40
C HIS A 129 8.14 25.75 3.04
N TYR A 130 8.46 24.99 1.99
CA TYR A 130 7.87 25.14 0.66
C TYR A 130 6.34 24.99 0.68
N ALA A 131 5.84 23.94 1.34
CA ALA A 131 4.41 23.69 1.49
C ALA A 131 3.68 24.85 2.20
N ARG A 132 4.34 25.51 3.16
CA ARG A 132 3.77 26.61 3.95
C ARG A 132 3.67 27.93 3.19
N GLN A 133 4.34 28.08 2.05
CA GLN A 133 4.34 29.35 1.32
C GLN A 133 2.94 29.68 0.79
N GLU A 134 2.25 28.69 0.21
CA GLU A 134 0.90 28.82 -0.34
C GLU A 134 0.19 27.47 -0.22
N SER A 135 -1.11 27.48 0.08
CA SER A 135 -1.91 26.23 0.25
C SER A 135 -1.86 25.30 -0.98
N ALA A 136 -1.72 25.86 -2.19
CA ALA A 136 -1.59 25.10 -3.42
C ALA A 136 -0.31 24.23 -3.49
N ARG A 137 0.74 24.57 -2.74
CA ARG A 137 2.04 23.85 -2.76
C ARG A 137 1.95 22.46 -2.15
N ILE A 138 1.03 22.24 -1.22
CA ILE A 138 0.77 20.90 -0.67
C ILE A 138 0.25 19.98 -1.79
N HIS A 139 -0.69 20.47 -2.61
CA HIS A 139 -1.21 19.70 -3.74
C HIS A 139 -0.15 19.44 -4.81
N GLU A 140 0.75 20.39 -5.07
CA GLU A 140 1.89 20.21 -5.97
C GLU A 140 2.83 19.09 -5.46
N LEU A 141 3.27 19.18 -4.21
CA LEU A 141 4.14 18.18 -3.58
C LEU A 141 3.49 16.78 -3.56
N ALA A 142 2.20 16.69 -3.25
CA ALA A 142 1.44 15.46 -3.26
C ALA A 142 1.34 14.86 -4.68
N SER A 143 1.03 15.70 -5.66
CA SER A 143 0.90 15.28 -7.06
C SER A 143 2.22 14.76 -7.62
N LEU A 144 3.35 15.39 -7.29
CA LEU A 144 4.68 14.90 -7.67
C LEU A 144 4.95 13.48 -7.16
N LEU A 145 4.65 13.20 -5.89
CA LEU A 145 4.83 11.87 -5.32
C LEU A 145 3.88 10.85 -5.96
N ARG A 146 2.59 11.19 -6.11
CA ARG A 146 1.59 10.28 -6.71
C ARG A 146 1.90 9.95 -8.16
N ASN A 147 2.36 10.94 -8.94
CA ASN A 147 2.79 10.74 -10.32
C ASN A 147 4.03 9.83 -10.41
N ALA A 148 5.01 10.02 -9.52
CA ALA A 148 6.16 9.12 -9.42
C ALA A 148 5.75 7.68 -9.07
N VAL A 149 4.86 7.51 -8.09
CA VAL A 149 4.32 6.18 -7.73
C VAL A 149 3.60 5.53 -8.92
N ASN A 150 2.77 6.28 -9.66
CA ASN A 150 2.11 5.78 -10.87
C ASN A 150 3.11 5.36 -11.95
N GLU A 151 4.18 6.15 -12.17
CA GLU A 151 5.22 5.79 -13.13
C GLU A 151 5.93 4.49 -12.74
N LEU A 152 6.26 4.33 -11.45
CA LEU A 152 6.88 3.12 -10.94
C LEU A 152 5.95 1.91 -11.07
N ILE A 153 4.67 2.03 -10.72
CA ILE A 153 3.67 0.96 -10.90
C ILE A 153 3.59 0.56 -12.37
N ALA A 154 3.48 1.52 -13.29
CA ALA A 154 3.42 1.23 -14.73
C ALA A 154 4.68 0.50 -15.22
N ARG A 155 5.88 0.92 -14.77
CA ARG A 155 7.15 0.25 -15.09
C ARG A 155 7.20 -1.18 -14.57
N LEU A 156 6.76 -1.41 -13.33
CA LEU A 156 6.72 -2.73 -12.70
C LEU A 156 5.83 -3.70 -13.48
N PHE A 157 4.57 -3.33 -13.73
CA PHE A 157 3.63 -4.18 -14.44
C PHE A 157 4.04 -4.44 -15.89
N LYS A 158 4.57 -3.42 -16.58
CA LYS A 158 5.15 -3.57 -17.92
C LYS A 158 6.31 -4.57 -17.95
N SER A 159 7.16 -4.58 -16.92
CA SER A 159 8.33 -5.49 -16.86
C SER A 159 7.95 -6.97 -16.71
N VAL A 160 6.82 -7.26 -16.08
CA VAL A 160 6.32 -8.63 -15.87
C VAL A 160 5.32 -9.05 -16.97
N GLY A 161 4.80 -8.10 -17.76
CA GLY A 161 3.86 -8.37 -18.84
C GLY A 161 2.44 -8.66 -18.34
N THR A 162 2.03 -8.06 -17.23
CA THR A 162 0.68 -8.17 -16.64
C THR A 162 -0.05 -6.82 -16.63
N ASP A 163 -1.38 -6.85 -16.52
CA ASP A 163 -2.21 -5.66 -16.41
C ASP A 163 -2.21 -5.10 -14.97
N LEU A 164 -2.04 -3.78 -14.83
CA LEU A 164 -2.13 -3.06 -13.55
C LEU A 164 -3.51 -3.16 -12.88
N ASN A 165 -4.54 -3.53 -13.63
CA ASN A 165 -5.87 -3.85 -13.09
C ASN A 165 -5.86 -5.06 -12.13
N HIS A 166 -4.76 -5.83 -12.12
CA HIS A 166 -4.52 -6.91 -11.16
C HIS A 166 -3.70 -6.46 -9.92
N CYS A 167 -3.45 -5.16 -9.76
CA CYS A 167 -2.92 -4.57 -8.53
C CYS A 167 -4.05 -4.27 -7.55
N TYR A 168 -4.20 -5.06 -6.49
CA TYR A 168 -5.33 -4.95 -5.56
C TYR A 168 -4.98 -4.26 -4.24
N ILE A 169 -3.69 -4.14 -3.92
CA ILE A 169 -3.24 -3.45 -2.71
C ILE A 169 -1.94 -2.71 -2.97
N ILE A 170 -1.86 -1.48 -2.47
CA ILE A 170 -0.64 -0.68 -2.47
C ILE A 170 -0.32 -0.36 -1.01
N SER A 171 0.85 -0.79 -0.54
CA SER A 171 1.32 -0.49 0.82
C SER A 171 2.41 0.56 0.75
N VAL A 172 2.23 1.67 1.44
CA VAL A 172 3.16 2.81 1.44
C VAL A 172 3.81 2.93 2.81
N ALA A 173 5.13 2.90 2.82
CA ALA A 173 5.96 3.26 3.96
C ALA A 173 6.78 4.50 3.62
N ALA A 174 6.97 5.37 4.60
CA ALA A 174 7.79 6.55 4.47
C ALA A 174 8.02 7.14 5.86
N ASN A 175 8.97 8.07 5.97
CA ASN A 175 9.01 8.93 7.14
C ASN A 175 7.69 9.73 7.26
N THR A 176 7.35 10.16 8.48
CA THR A 176 6.06 10.78 8.80
C THR A 176 5.73 11.97 7.90
N ILE A 177 6.71 12.81 7.57
CA ILE A 177 6.52 14.01 6.74
C ILE A 177 6.23 13.61 5.28
N MET A 178 6.92 12.60 4.74
CA MET A 178 6.67 12.09 3.40
C MET A 178 5.28 11.46 3.28
N LEU A 179 4.80 10.73 4.30
CA LEU A 179 3.43 10.22 4.32
C LEU A 179 2.39 11.36 4.31
N HIS A 180 2.60 12.41 5.11
CA HIS A 180 1.70 13.58 5.11
C HIS A 180 1.65 14.23 3.72
N LEU A 181 2.80 14.49 3.10
CA LEU A 181 2.87 15.06 1.77
C LEU A 181 2.25 14.15 0.70
N PHE A 182 2.49 12.84 0.76
CA PHE A 182 1.89 11.86 -0.16
C PHE A 182 0.36 11.89 -0.11
N LEU A 183 -0.20 11.96 1.10
CA LEU A 183 -1.65 12.07 1.34
C LEU A 183 -2.21 13.48 1.08
N GLY A 184 -1.35 14.48 0.84
CA GLY A 184 -1.77 15.87 0.67
C GLY A 184 -2.27 16.51 1.97
N ILE A 185 -1.81 16.00 3.11
CA ILE A 185 -2.07 16.52 4.44
C ILE A 185 -0.98 17.54 4.77
N ASP A 186 -1.37 18.70 5.30
CA ASP A 186 -0.42 19.76 5.68
C ASP A 186 0.53 19.28 6.79
N PRO A 187 1.86 19.24 6.54
CA PRO A 187 2.85 18.83 7.53
C PRO A 187 3.34 19.99 8.40
N GLN A 188 2.76 21.19 8.34
CA GLN A 188 3.27 22.39 9.02
C GLN A 188 3.58 22.17 10.51
N SER A 189 2.72 21.44 11.23
CA SER A 189 2.89 21.16 12.66
C SER A 189 4.09 20.27 12.98
N LEU A 190 4.63 19.55 12.00
CA LEU A 190 5.87 18.78 12.11
C LEU A 190 7.13 19.65 11.95
N GLY A 191 6.99 20.89 11.46
CA GLY A 191 8.11 21.82 11.27
C GLY A 191 8.38 22.76 12.45
N CYS A 192 7.51 22.78 13.47
CA CYS A 192 7.63 23.65 14.63
C CYS A 192 7.32 22.91 15.93
N TYR A 193 8.01 23.27 17.01
CA TYR A 193 7.74 22.72 18.34
C TYR A 193 6.24 22.89 18.70
N PRO A 194 5.54 21.84 19.18
CA PRO A 194 6.06 20.57 19.70
C PRO A 194 6.15 19.41 18.67
N TYR A 195 6.30 19.70 17.37
CA TYR A 195 6.48 18.73 16.27
C TYR A 195 5.35 17.71 16.18
N ARG A 196 4.11 18.21 16.21
CA ARG A 196 2.92 17.37 16.34
C ARG A 196 2.52 16.77 14.99
N PRO A 197 2.51 15.45 14.81
CA PRO A 197 1.93 14.82 13.61
C PRO A 197 0.41 15.03 13.59
N VAL A 198 -0.17 15.09 12.39
CA VAL A 198 -1.63 15.05 12.21
C VAL A 198 -2.14 13.63 12.45
N PHE A 199 -1.38 12.63 12.01
CA PHE A 199 -1.65 11.21 12.24
C PHE A 199 -0.34 10.43 12.42
N LEU A 200 -0.43 9.33 13.14
CA LEU A 200 0.61 8.28 13.20
C LEU A 200 0.02 6.90 12.90
N GLU A 201 -1.28 6.78 12.95
CA GLU A 201 -2.05 5.56 12.76
C GLU A 201 -1.95 5.06 11.31
N ALA A 202 -2.19 3.76 11.12
CA ALA A 202 -2.36 3.23 9.78
C ALA A 202 -3.61 3.84 9.13
N LEU A 203 -3.46 4.31 7.89
CA LEU A 203 -4.56 4.89 7.12
C LEU A 203 -4.85 4.05 5.88
N GLN A 204 -6.13 3.94 5.53
CA GLN A 204 -6.60 3.21 4.36
C GLN A 204 -7.55 4.06 3.54
N CYS A 205 -7.42 4.02 2.23
CA CYS A 205 -8.34 4.65 1.29
C CYS A 205 -8.39 3.84 -0.03
N ASN A 206 -9.30 4.20 -0.93
CA ASN A 206 -9.22 3.65 -2.28
C ASN A 206 -8.04 4.31 -3.01
N ALA A 207 -7.31 3.54 -3.81
CA ALA A 207 -6.22 4.08 -4.64
C ALA A 207 -6.71 5.21 -5.57
N SER A 208 -7.97 5.11 -6.04
CA SER A 208 -8.62 6.12 -6.89
C SER A 208 -8.78 7.48 -6.21
N ASP A 209 -8.95 7.52 -4.88
CA ASP A 209 -9.14 8.76 -4.12
C ASP A 209 -7.87 9.63 -4.15
N LEU A 210 -6.71 9.00 -4.38
CA LEU A 210 -5.41 9.65 -4.55
C LEU A 210 -4.93 9.66 -6.01
N HIS A 211 -5.78 9.30 -6.96
CA HIS A 211 -5.43 9.18 -8.39
C HIS A 211 -4.28 8.21 -8.67
N ILE A 212 -4.15 7.15 -7.86
CA ILE A 212 -3.17 6.09 -8.09
C ILE A 212 -3.77 5.05 -9.05
N GLN A 213 -3.01 4.69 -10.09
CA GLN A 213 -3.40 3.76 -11.14
C GLN A 213 -3.19 2.32 -10.69
N ALA A 214 -4.29 1.61 -10.46
CA ALA A 214 -4.32 0.21 -10.06
C ALA A 214 -5.69 -0.38 -10.42
N SER A 215 -6.04 -1.56 -9.89
CA SER A 215 -7.41 -2.07 -9.96
C SER A 215 -8.42 -1.03 -9.46
N SER A 216 -9.64 -1.04 -10.03
CA SER A 216 -10.75 -0.21 -9.54
C SER A 216 -11.17 -0.55 -8.10
N PHE A 217 -10.72 -1.68 -7.57
CA PHE A 217 -10.97 -2.13 -6.20
C PHE A 217 -9.73 -2.01 -5.31
N ALA A 218 -8.67 -1.36 -5.82
CA ALA A 218 -7.39 -1.32 -5.13
C ALA A 218 -7.46 -0.49 -3.85
N VAL A 219 -7.02 -1.10 -2.76
CA VAL A 219 -6.86 -0.41 -1.49
C VAL A 219 -5.44 0.12 -1.39
N LEU A 220 -5.31 1.39 -1.03
CA LEU A 220 -4.04 1.96 -0.61
C LEU A 220 -4.00 2.00 0.91
N GLN A 221 -2.95 1.45 1.50
CA GLN A 221 -2.69 1.53 2.93
C GLN A 221 -1.36 2.22 3.21
N CYS A 222 -1.36 3.17 4.14
CA CYS A 222 -0.16 3.74 4.72
C CYS A 222 0.13 3.04 6.04
N LEU A 223 1.37 2.61 6.21
CA LEU A 223 1.81 1.96 7.44
C LEU A 223 1.90 2.98 8.60
N PRO A 224 1.78 2.53 9.87
CA PRO A 224 1.81 3.42 11.02
C PRO A 224 3.23 3.92 11.31
N GLY A 225 3.34 5.20 11.68
CA GLY A 225 4.56 5.81 12.21
C GLY A 225 4.63 5.72 13.73
N LEU A 226 5.82 5.97 14.29
CA LEU A 226 6.06 5.97 15.74
C LEU A 226 6.05 7.37 16.36
N SER A 227 6.50 8.38 15.60
CA SER A 227 6.52 9.79 16.05
C SER A 227 6.64 10.76 14.87
N GLY A 228 6.76 12.07 15.14
CA GLY A 228 6.91 13.09 14.08
C GLY A 228 8.13 12.92 13.16
N PHE A 229 9.20 12.28 13.64
CA PHE A 229 10.44 12.05 12.87
C PHE A 229 10.83 10.58 12.74
N VAL A 230 10.05 9.67 13.33
CA VAL A 230 10.23 8.23 13.20
C VAL A 230 8.98 7.70 12.51
N GLY A 231 9.06 7.51 11.20
CA GLY A 231 7.91 7.15 10.40
C GLY A 231 7.74 5.65 10.23
N ALA A 232 6.93 5.33 9.23
CA ALA A 232 6.51 3.97 8.96
C ALA A 232 7.58 3.16 8.21
N ASP A 233 8.54 3.84 7.60
CA ASP A 233 9.80 3.27 7.11
C ASP A 233 10.53 2.49 8.21
N ILE A 234 10.68 3.09 9.39
CA ILE A 234 11.30 2.43 10.55
C ILE A 234 10.43 1.30 11.09
N SER A 235 9.12 1.53 11.25
CA SER A 235 8.17 0.48 11.69
C SER A 235 8.23 -0.74 10.78
N ALA A 236 8.28 -0.53 9.46
CA ALA A 236 8.39 -1.59 8.48
C ALA A 236 9.71 -2.36 8.58
N GLY A 237 10.84 -1.66 8.80
CA GLY A 237 12.14 -2.30 8.99
C GLY A 237 12.18 -3.17 10.24
N LEU A 238 11.65 -2.67 11.36
CA LEU A 238 11.54 -3.43 12.60
C LEU A 238 10.73 -4.72 12.41
N LEU A 239 9.61 -4.63 11.69
CA LEU A 239 8.74 -5.75 11.37
C LEU A 239 9.44 -6.74 10.44
N ALA A 240 10.03 -6.29 9.33
CA ALA A 240 10.70 -7.15 8.35
C ALA A 240 11.86 -7.96 8.96
N LEU A 241 12.54 -7.37 9.95
CA LEU A 241 13.63 -7.99 10.69
C LEU A 241 13.16 -8.82 11.91
N ASN A 242 11.84 -8.87 12.17
CA ASN A 242 11.23 -9.51 13.33
C ASN A 242 11.86 -9.08 14.67
N LEU A 243 12.26 -7.81 14.78
CA LEU A 243 12.94 -7.29 15.96
C LEU A 243 11.99 -7.04 17.13
N THR A 244 10.68 -7.17 16.90
CA THR A 244 9.65 -7.05 17.94
C THR A 244 9.62 -8.25 18.90
N ASP A 245 10.08 -9.42 18.45
CA ASP A 245 9.99 -10.68 19.22
C ASP A 245 11.33 -11.13 19.85
N THR A 246 12.37 -10.29 19.74
CA THR A 246 13.68 -10.60 20.31
C THR A 246 13.78 -10.27 21.80
N LYS A 247 14.55 -11.08 22.55
CA LYS A 247 14.87 -10.84 23.97
C LYS A 247 16.22 -10.15 24.17
N GLU A 248 16.95 -9.88 23.09
CA GLU A 248 18.29 -9.28 23.12
C GLU A 248 18.22 -7.75 22.98
N ASN A 249 19.23 -7.06 23.49
CA ASN A 249 19.38 -5.63 23.26
C ASN A 249 19.93 -5.38 21.85
N ILE A 250 19.14 -4.78 20.98
CA ILE A 250 19.47 -4.54 19.57
C ILE A 250 19.53 -3.04 19.29
N LEU A 251 20.56 -2.62 18.55
CA LEU A 251 20.66 -1.29 17.97
C LEU A 251 20.33 -1.39 16.48
N PHE A 252 19.15 -0.91 16.10
CA PHE A 252 18.76 -0.74 14.70
C PHE A 252 19.12 0.66 14.23
N VAL A 253 19.87 0.76 13.13
CA VAL A 253 20.28 2.03 12.52
C VAL A 253 19.90 2.00 11.06
N ASP A 254 18.93 2.83 10.69
CA ASP A 254 18.66 3.17 9.30
C ASP A 254 19.50 4.40 8.93
N MET A 255 20.42 4.23 7.99
CA MET A 255 21.32 5.32 7.56
C MET A 255 20.77 6.13 6.39
N GLY A 256 19.58 5.81 5.87
CA GLY A 256 19.01 6.44 4.69
C GLY A 256 19.80 6.16 3.41
N GLY A 257 19.14 6.19 2.26
CA GLY A 257 19.81 6.08 0.94
C GLY A 257 20.11 4.67 0.43
N VAL A 258 19.67 3.60 1.11
CA VAL A 258 19.74 2.22 0.60
C VAL A 258 18.34 1.59 0.60
N PRO A 259 17.84 1.08 -0.53
CA PRO A 259 16.52 0.44 -0.61
C PRO A 259 16.40 -0.75 0.35
N MET A 260 15.28 -0.85 1.08
CA MET A 260 14.92 -2.09 1.76
C MET A 260 14.68 -3.20 0.73
N GLU A 261 15.44 -4.30 0.83
CA GLU A 261 15.53 -5.28 -0.25
C GLU A 261 14.28 -6.18 -0.39
N LYS A 262 13.37 -6.25 0.59
CA LYS A 262 12.13 -7.05 0.48
C LYS A 262 10.98 -6.50 1.34
N TRP A 263 9.82 -6.35 0.72
CA TRP A 263 8.54 -6.04 1.38
C TRP A 263 7.60 -7.25 1.36
N GLN A 264 6.89 -7.50 2.47
CA GLN A 264 5.81 -8.50 2.55
C GLN A 264 4.51 -7.84 3.04
N PHE A 265 3.37 -8.16 2.40
CA PHE A 265 2.06 -7.58 2.73
C PHE A 265 1.47 -8.29 3.95
N LEU A 266 1.67 -7.70 5.12
CA LEU A 266 1.19 -8.23 6.39
C LEU A 266 -0.20 -7.67 6.72
N SER A 267 -1.02 -8.47 7.42
CA SER A 267 -2.33 -8.02 7.91
C SER A 267 -2.20 -7.03 9.07
N MET A 268 -3.09 -6.02 9.10
CA MET A 268 -3.10 -5.01 10.18
C MET A 268 -3.36 -5.60 11.58
N GLU A 269 -3.73 -6.88 11.68
CA GLU A 269 -3.92 -7.55 12.98
C GLU A 269 -2.60 -7.91 13.68
N GLY A 270 -1.45 -7.68 13.03
CA GLY A 270 -0.11 -7.92 13.59
C GLY A 270 0.77 -6.67 13.77
N LEU A 271 0.21 -5.46 13.64
CA LEU A 271 0.88 -4.18 13.89
C LEU A 271 0.36 -3.52 15.17
#